data_AF-A0A7Y3GVH9-F1
#
_entry.id   AF-A0A7Y3GVH9-F1
#
_cell.length_a   1.000
_cell.length_b   1.000
_cell.length_c   1.000
_cell.angle_alpha   90.00
_cell.angle_beta   90.00
_cell.angle_gamma   90.00
#
_symmetry.space_group_name_H-M   'P 1'
#
loop_
_entity.id
_entity.type
_entity.pdbx_description
1 polymer ?
#
loop_
_entity_poly.entity_id
_entity_poly.type
_entity_poly.pdbx_seq_one_letter_code
_entity_poly.pdbx_strand_id
1 'polypeptide(L)' 'MNLERADLNNCNLRRADLRRAALRSADLHGANFHGADLRGADLRHAKVRKASFAKARVDGETRTDGFEIGETKARA' A
#
# COMPACT_ATOMS: atom_id res chain seq x y z
N MET A 1 -7.36 7.14 -8.82
CA MET A 1 -8.21 7.01 -7.61
C MET A 1 -7.48 7.67 -6.45
N ASN A 2 -8.11 8.54 -5.66
CA ASN A 2 -7.49 9.16 -4.49
C ASN A 2 -7.90 8.41 -3.22
N LEU A 3 -6.91 7.84 -2.53
CA LEU A 3 -7.02 7.08 -1.28
C LEU A 3 -5.93 7.56 -0.30
N GLU A 4 -5.44 8.78 -0.44
CA GLU A 4 -4.44 9.33 0.46
C GLU A 4 -4.98 9.34 1.90
N ARG A 5 -4.18 8.82 2.84
CA ARG A 5 -4.54 8.73 4.27
C ARG A 5 -5.82 7.93 4.54
N ALA A 6 -6.31 7.16 3.56
CA ALA A 6 -7.48 6.31 3.75
C ALA A 6 -7.19 5.20 4.76
N ASP A 7 -8.23 4.83 5.53
CA ASP A 7 -8.21 3.62 6.36
C ASP A 7 -8.67 2.43 5.50
N LEU A 8 -7.72 1.55 5.18
CA LEU A 8 -7.94 0.31 4.43
C LEU A 8 -7.43 -0.90 5.24
N ASN A 9 -7.46 -0.78 6.56
CA ASN A 9 -7.04 -1.82 7.48
C ASN A 9 -7.81 -3.12 7.23
N ASN A 10 -7.09 -4.21 7.00
CA ASN A 10 -7.60 -5.56 6.70
C ASN A 10 -8.54 -5.63 5.48
N CYS A 11 -8.56 -4.62 4.61
CA CYS A 11 -9.40 -4.64 3.41
C CYS A 11 -8.97 -5.74 2.43
N ASN A 12 -9.95 -6.36 1.77
CA ASN A 12 -9.71 -7.30 0.69
C ASN A 12 -9.68 -6.58 -0.65
N LEU A 13 -8.48 -6.40 -1.20
CA LEU A 13 -8.20 -5.75 -2.49
C LEU A 13 -7.63 -6.74 -3.51
N ARG A 14 -7.95 -8.03 -3.35
CA ARG A 14 -7.48 -9.10 -4.22
C ARG A 14 -7.93 -8.84 -5.66
N ARG A 15 -6.99 -8.86 -6.60
CA ARG A 15 -7.19 -8.59 -8.03
C ARG A 15 -7.81 -7.21 -8.34
N ALA A 16 -7.74 -6.26 -7.42
CA ALA A 16 -8.21 -4.90 -7.65
C ALA A 16 -7.35 -4.18 -8.70
N ASP A 17 -7.98 -3.32 -9.50
CA ASP A 17 -7.27 -2.37 -10.37
C ASP A 17 -7.01 -1.08 -9.60
N LEU A 18 -5.76 -0.87 -9.19
CA LEU A 18 -5.29 0.27 -8.43
C LEU A 18 -4.19 1.03 -9.20
N ARG A 19 -4.19 0.91 -10.53
CA ARG A 19 -3.23 1.61 -11.39
C ARG A 19 -3.31 3.11 -11.13
N ARG A 20 -2.16 3.74 -10.90
CA ARG A 20 -2.04 5.18 -10.62
C ARG A 20 -2.92 5.66 -9.45
N ALA A 21 -3.23 4.79 -8.49
CA ALA A 21 -3.92 5.18 -7.27
C ALA A 21 -2.97 5.97 -6.35
N ALA A 22 -3.49 7.02 -5.72
CA ALA A 22 -2.79 7.74 -4.66
C ALA A 22 -3.11 7.08 -3.31
N LEU A 23 -2.17 6.31 -2.76
CA LEU A 23 -2.25 5.59 -1.49
C LEU A 23 -1.27 6.16 -0.46
N ARG A 24 -0.81 7.41 -0.67
CA ARG A 24 0.18 8.06 0.18
C ARG A 24 -0.33 8.13 1.61
N SER A 25 0.47 7.67 2.56
CA SER A 25 0.13 7.64 3.99
C SER A 25 -1.17 6.88 4.33
N ALA A 26 -1.68 6.04 3.44
CA ALA A 26 -2.85 5.20 3.72
C ALA A 26 -2.50 4.13 4.77
N ASP A 27 -3.49 3.75 5.58
CA ASP A 27 -3.36 2.63 6.50
C ASP A 27 -3.77 1.33 5.79
N LEU A 28 -2.78 0.52 5.42
CA LEU A 28 -2.93 -0.73 4.68
C LEU A 28 -2.63 -1.93 5.59
N HIS A 29 -2.69 -1.78 6.92
CA HIS A 29 -2.34 -2.86 7.83
C HIS A 29 -3.18 -4.11 7.53
N GLY A 30 -2.54 -5.24 7.26
CA GLY A 30 -3.24 -6.50 6.98
C GLY A 30 -4.04 -6.54 5.67
N ALA A 31 -3.98 -5.50 4.83
CA ALA A 31 -4.71 -5.47 3.57
C ALA A 31 -4.23 -6.56 2.60
N ASN A 32 -5.17 -7.14 1.84
CA ASN A 32 -4.88 -8.21 0.88
C ASN A 32 -4.86 -7.68 -0.55
N PHE A 33 -3.69 -7.48 -1.13
CA PHE A 33 -3.47 -7.07 -2.53
C PHE A 33 -3.14 -8.26 -3.44
N HIS A 34 -3.56 -9.48 -3.11
CA HIS A 34 -3.18 -10.65 -3.90
C HIS A 34 -3.61 -10.50 -5.38
N GLY A 35 -2.65 -10.48 -6.30
CA GLY A 35 -2.93 -10.30 -7.73
C GLY A 35 -3.46 -8.91 -8.13
N ALA A 36 -3.41 -7.91 -7.25
CA ALA A 36 -3.83 -6.54 -7.56
C ALA A 36 -2.87 -5.87 -8.56
N ASP A 37 -3.35 -4.88 -9.28
CA ASP A 37 -2.54 -4.08 -10.20
C ASP A 37 -2.24 -2.70 -9.60
N LEU A 38 -0.99 -2.50 -9.16
CA LEU A 38 -0.49 -1.29 -8.49
C LEU A 38 0.50 -0.50 -9.38
N ARG A 39 0.52 -0.77 -10.69
CA ARG A 39 1.38 -0.06 -11.65
C ARG A 39 1.15 1.46 -11.61
N GLY A 40 2.23 2.22 -11.43
CA GLY A 40 2.17 3.68 -11.22
C GLY A 40 1.48 4.16 -9.94
N ALA A 41 1.10 3.28 -9.01
CA ALA A 41 0.50 3.69 -7.74
C ALA A 41 1.52 4.38 -6.82
N ASP A 42 1.07 5.36 -6.05
CA ASP A 42 1.89 6.06 -5.06
C ASP A 42 1.56 5.55 -3.65
N LEU A 43 2.40 4.68 -3.11
CA LEU A 43 2.26 4.08 -1.78
C LEU A 43 3.25 4.71 -0.76
N ARG A 44 3.80 5.88 -1.04
CA ARG A 44 4.80 6.50 -0.14
C ARG A 44 4.23 6.69 1.26
N HIS A 45 5.01 6.36 2.28
CA HIS A 45 4.60 6.44 3.69
C HIS A 45 3.36 5.60 4.07
N ALA A 46 2.92 4.68 3.21
CA ALA A 46 1.80 3.81 3.54
C ALA A 46 2.19 2.82 4.66
N LYS A 47 1.24 2.54 5.56
CA LYS A 47 1.41 1.56 6.63
C LYS A 47 1.04 0.19 6.11
N VAL A 48 2.05 -0.63 5.80
CA VAL A 48 1.85 -1.90 5.08
C VAL A 48 2.13 -3.12 5.96
N ARG A 49 2.22 -2.93 7.28
CA ARG A 49 2.46 -4.03 8.22
C ARG A 49 1.42 -5.15 7.99
N LYS A 50 1.85 -6.41 7.87
CA LYS A 50 1.00 -7.58 7.57
C LYS A 50 0.22 -7.53 6.24
N ALA A 51 0.40 -6.50 5.38
CA ALA A 51 -0.24 -6.48 4.08
C ALA A 51 0.35 -7.59 3.17
N SER A 52 -0.50 -8.20 2.34
CA SER A 52 -0.07 -9.22 1.38
C SER A 52 -0.06 -8.65 -0.03
N PHE A 53 1.13 -8.59 -0.65
CA PHE A 53 1.31 -8.17 -2.04
C PHE A 53 1.61 -9.34 -2.98
N ALA A 54 1.26 -10.58 -2.59
CA ALA A 54 1.56 -11.77 -3.38
C ALA A 54 0.94 -11.67 -4.79
N LYS A 55 1.75 -11.83 -5.84
CA LYS A 55 1.33 -11.67 -7.25
C LYS A 55 0.84 -10.27 -7.62
N ALA A 56 0.97 -9.27 -6.75
CA ALA A 56 0.65 -7.90 -7.12
C ALA A 56 1.58 -7.43 -8.25
N ARG A 57 1.04 -6.66 -9.19
CA ARG A 57 1.80 -6.09 -10.30
C ARG A 57 2.25 -4.69 -9.93
N VAL A 58 3.55 -4.46 -10.04
CA VAL A 58 4.19 -3.15 -9.87
C VAL A 58 5.09 -2.88 -11.08
N ASP A 59 5.44 -1.63 -11.30
CA ASP A 59 6.39 -1.23 -12.35
C ASP A 59 7.33 -0.13 -11.83
N GLY A 60 8.19 0.41 -12.71
CA GLY A 60 9.14 1.47 -12.35
C GLY A 60 8.49 2.79 -11.95
N GLU A 61 7.18 2.96 -12.16
CA GLU A 61 6.45 4.15 -11.74
C GLU A 61 5.78 3.97 -10.36
N THR A 62 5.68 2.72 -9.86
CA THR A 62 5.14 2.46 -8.52
C THR A 62 6.08 3.03 -7.46
N ARG A 63 5.59 3.96 -6.64
CA ARG A 63 6.38 4.65 -5.62
C ARG A 63 6.17 4.00 -4.25
N THR A 64 7.23 3.53 -3.62
CA THR A 64 7.17 2.79 -2.34
C THR A 64 8.05 3.37 -1.24
N ASP A 65 8.61 4.56 -1.46
CA ASP A 65 9.51 5.19 -0.49
C ASP A 65 8.82 5.38 0.87
N GLY A 66 9.52 5.00 1.95
CA GLY A 66 9.03 5.20 3.31
C GLY A 66 7.92 4.26 3.74
N PHE A 67 7.80 3.05 3.16
CA PHE A 67 6.92 2.00 3.70
C PHE A 67 7.08 1.84 5.21
N GLU A 68 5.97 1.97 5.94
CA GLU A 68 5.94 1.74 7.37
C GLU A 68 5.60 0.26 7.63
N ILE A 69 6.62 -0.53 7.96
CA ILE A 69 6.48 -1.96 8.28
C ILE A 69 6.35 -2.23 9.80
N GLY A 70 6.40 -1.21 10.65
CA GLY A 70 6.25 -1.33 12.12
C GLY A 70 6.37 0.02 12.84
N GLU A 71 6.12 0.04 14.15
CA GLU A 71 6.37 1.22 15.00
C GLU A 71 7.86 1.55 14.95
N THR A 72 8.26 2.61 14.26
CA THR A 72 9.50 3.32 14.53
C THR A 72 9.34 3.92 15.92
N LYS A 73 9.67 3.15 16.96
CA LYS A 73 9.96 3.73 18.26
C LYS A 73 11.13 4.67 18.05
N ALA A 74 10.85 5.96 17.95
CA ALA A 74 11.86 6.96 18.22
C ALA A 74 12.38 6.64 19.63
N ARG A 75 13.61 6.15 19.73
CA ARG A 75 14.30 6.04 21.02
C ARG A 75 14.44 7.47 21.52
N ALA A 76 13.61 7.83 22.50
CA ALA A 76 13.96 8.89 23.45
C ALA A 76 14.99 8.33 24.45
#